data_AF-A0A6B3G705-F1
#
_entry.id   AF-A0A6B3G705-F1
#
_cell.length_a   1.000
_cell.length_b   1.000
_cell.length_c   1.000
_cell.angle_alpha   90.00
_cell.angle_beta   90.00
_cell.angle_gamma   90.00
#
_symmetry.space_group_name_H-M   'P 1'
#
loop_
_entity.id
_entity.type
_entity.pdbx_description
1 polymer ?
#
loop_
_entity_poly.entity_id
_entity_poly.type
_entity_poly.pdbx_seq_one_letter_code
_entity_poly.pdbx_strand_id
1 'polypeptide(L)'
;QHVVAMFGASFVAPVLMGLDPNLAIMMSGVATAIFLLATKGRVPSYLGCSLSFVGVAATIRASGGDSATVTGAVLVVGAALFLVGLAVQRFGARIIHAAMPPVV
;
A
#
# COMPACT_ATOMS: atom_id res chain seq x y z
N GLN A 1 -3.83 20.82 4.86
CA GLN A 1 -2.55 20.62 5.57
C GLN A 1 -2.11 19.14 5.58
N HIS A 2 -3.03 18.17 5.71
CA HIS A 2 -2.71 16.73 5.56
C HIS A 2 -2.31 16.28 4.14
N VAL A 3 -2.99 16.80 3.10
CA VAL A 3 -2.70 16.42 1.69
C VAL A 3 -1.29 16.84 1.27
N VAL A 4 -0.83 18.03 1.67
CA VAL A 4 0.50 18.56 1.34
C VAL A 4 1.61 17.73 2.00
N ALA A 5 1.38 17.20 3.21
CA ALA A 5 2.34 16.36 3.92
C ALA A 5 2.47 14.94 3.31
N MET A 6 1.37 14.36 2.81
CA MET A 6 1.38 13.00 2.23
C MET A 6 1.69 12.96 0.73
N PHE A 7 1.55 14.10 0.03
CA PHE A 7 1.86 14.22 -1.39
C PHE A 7 3.33 13.91 -1.70
N GLY A 8 4.26 14.37 -0.84
CA GLY A 8 5.70 14.17 -1.06
C GLY A 8 6.07 12.70 -1.17
N ALA A 9 5.63 11.87 -0.22
CA ALA A 9 5.89 10.43 -0.24
C ALA A 9 5.14 9.71 -1.36
N SER A 10 3.90 10.13 -1.66
CA SER A 10 3.05 9.50 -2.67
C SER A 10 3.45 9.85 -4.11
N PHE A 11 4.21 10.92 -4.32
CA PHE A 11 4.78 11.28 -5.63
C PHE A 11 6.18 10.68 -5.82
N VAL A 12 7.01 10.68 -4.78
CA VAL A 12 8.40 10.19 -4.87
C VAL A 12 8.46 8.67 -5.05
N ALA A 13 7.63 7.89 -4.35
CA ALA A 13 7.68 6.44 -4.44
C ALA A 13 7.36 5.88 -5.85
N PRO A 14 6.31 6.31 -6.57
CA PRO A 14 6.05 5.89 -7.95
C PRO A 14 7.16 6.28 -8.92
N VAL A 15 7.70 7.49 -8.78
CA VAL A 15 8.81 7.98 -9.62
C VAL A 15 10.04 7.09 -9.45
N LEU A 16 10.37 6.71 -8.22
CA LEU A 16 11.47 5.78 -7.93
C LEU A 16 11.22 4.37 -8.49
N MET A 17 9.97 3.93 -8.54
CA MET A 17 9.58 2.66 -9.17
C MET A 17 9.53 2.74 -10.71
N GLY A 18 9.61 3.94 -11.31
CA GLY A 18 9.45 4.17 -12.75
C GLY A 18 8.01 4.04 -13.23
N LEU A 19 7.03 4.28 -12.34
CA LEU A 19 5.60 4.30 -12.64
C LEU A 19 5.11 5.74 -12.82
N ASP A 20 3.98 5.92 -13.50
CA ASP A 20 3.36 7.23 -13.67
C ASP A 20 2.82 7.76 -12.32
N PRO A 21 3.36 8.89 -11.80
CA PRO A 21 2.94 9.43 -10.51
C PRO A 21 1.52 10.00 -10.51
N ASN A 22 0.99 10.43 -11.66
CA ASN A 22 -0.39 10.92 -11.76
C ASN A 22 -1.38 9.77 -11.56
N LEU A 23 -1.10 8.61 -12.15
CA LEU A 23 -1.90 7.40 -11.93
C LEU A 23 -1.82 6.92 -10.48
N ALA A 24 -0.64 6.98 -9.87
CA ALA A 24 -0.46 6.61 -8.48
C ALA A 24 -1.23 7.51 -7.50
N ILE A 25 -1.22 8.84 -7.72
CA ILE A 25 -2.01 9.78 -6.92
C ILE A 25 -3.51 9.54 -7.11
N MET A 26 -3.96 9.33 -8.35
CA MET A 26 -5.36 9.03 -8.63
C MET A 26 -5.81 7.76 -7.90
N MET A 27 -5.01 6.69 -7.96
CA MET A 27 -5.28 5.43 -7.28
C MET A 27 -5.22 5.55 -5.75
N SER A 28 -4.31 6.34 -5.20
CA SER A 28 -4.25 6.65 -3.75
C SER A 28 -5.53 7.36 -3.27
N GLY A 29 -6.06 8.28 -4.07
CA GLY A 29 -7.36 8.92 -3.81
C GLY A 29 -8.51 7.93 -3.81
N VAL A 30 -8.58 7.05 -4.81
CA VAL A 30 -9.59 6.00 -4.91
C VAL A 30 -9.50 5.01 -3.75
N ALA A 31 -8.29 4.55 -3.41
CA ALA A 31 -8.06 3.64 -2.29
C ALA A 31 -8.48 4.27 -0.96
N THR A 32 -8.18 5.55 -0.75
CA THR A 32 -8.61 6.29 0.44
C THR A 32 -10.13 6.39 0.51
N ALA A 33 -10.81 6.69 -0.60
CA ALA A 33 -12.27 6.71 -0.63
C ALA A 33 -12.88 5.35 -0.28
N ILE A 34 -12.35 4.26 -0.84
CA ILE A 34 -12.77 2.89 -0.53
C ILE A 34 -12.54 2.58 0.96
N PHE A 35 -11.40 2.97 1.52
CA PHE A 35 -11.08 2.74 2.94
C PHE A 35 -12.04 3.47 3.87
N LEU A 36 -12.35 4.74 3.58
CA LEU A 36 -13.28 5.53 4.38
C LEU A 36 -14.69 4.95 4.31
N LEU A 37 -15.12 4.47 3.14
CA LEU A 37 -16.41 3.78 2.99
C LEU A 37 -16.42 2.45 3.77
N ALA A 38 -15.36 1.64 3.66
CA ALA A 38 -15.24 0.36 4.37
C ALA A 38 -15.21 0.54 5.89
N THR A 39 -14.55 1.59 6.39
CA THR A 39 -14.48 1.92 7.83
C THR A 39 -15.66 2.77 8.32
N LYS A 40 -16.63 3.09 7.44
CA LYS A 40 -17.77 3.97 7.74
C LYS A 40 -17.35 5.33 8.33
N GLY A 41 -16.20 5.85 7.90
CA GLY A 41 -15.65 7.12 8.38
C GLY A 41 -15.18 7.13 9.84
N ARG A 42 -15.07 5.97 10.51
CA ARG A 42 -14.61 5.90 11.90
C ARG A 42 -13.10 6.07 12.06
N VAL A 43 -12.32 5.81 11.01
CA VAL A 43 -10.86 5.94 11.02
C VAL A 43 -10.46 6.91 9.92
N PRO A 44 -10.04 8.14 10.26
CA PRO A 44 -9.55 9.11 9.28
C PRO A 44 -8.11 8.74 8.88
N SER A 45 -7.96 7.78 7.98
CA SER A 45 -6.67 7.38 7.42
C SER A 45 -6.60 7.66 5.93
N TYR A 46 -5.40 8.03 5.46
CA TYR A 46 -5.09 8.30 4.06
C TYR A 46 -4.05 7.30 3.58
N LEU A 47 -4.34 6.63 2.48
CA LEU A 47 -3.53 5.54 1.95
C LEU A 47 -2.50 6.08 0.95
N GLY A 48 -1.27 6.31 1.41
CA GLY A 48 -0.14 6.70 0.55
C GLY A 48 0.59 5.51 -0.09
N CYS A 49 1.52 5.81 -1.00
CA CYS A 49 2.38 4.79 -1.61
C CYS A 49 3.40 4.24 -0.59
N SER A 50 3.45 2.92 -0.42
CA SER A 50 4.39 2.30 0.53
C SER A 50 5.82 2.30 -0.03
N LEU A 51 6.75 2.93 0.70
CA LEU A 51 8.17 2.95 0.37
C LEU A 51 8.82 1.56 0.42
N SER A 52 8.23 0.62 1.15
CA SER A 52 8.64 -0.80 1.18
C SER A 52 8.60 -1.46 -0.20
N PHE A 53 7.75 -0.99 -1.12
CA PHE A 53 7.69 -1.51 -2.49
C PHE A 53 8.80 -0.96 -3.40
N VAL A 54 9.54 0.09 -3.01
CA VAL A 54 10.59 0.67 -3.87
C VAL A 54 11.74 -0.34 -4.02
N GLY A 55 12.11 -1.01 -2.93
CA GLY A 55 13.09 -2.11 -2.98
C GLY A 55 12.61 -3.29 -3.83
N VAL A 56 11.34 -3.66 -3.71
CA VAL A 56 10.73 -4.75 -4.50
C VAL A 56 10.72 -4.41 -6.00
N ALA A 57 10.37 -3.17 -6.35
CA ALA A 57 10.42 -2.71 -7.74
C ALA A 57 11.85 -2.71 -8.28
N ALA A 58 12.83 -2.30 -7.48
CA ALA A 58 14.25 -2.34 -7.85
C ALA A 58 14.73 -3.78 -8.10
N THR A 59 14.32 -4.76 -7.27
CA THR A 59 14.71 -6.17 -7.47
C THR A 59 14.03 -6.80 -8.68
N ILE A 60 12.75 -6.49 -8.93
CA ILE A 60 12.03 -6.96 -10.13
C ILE A 60 12.69 -6.42 -11.40
N ARG A 61 13.03 -5.12 -11.39
CA ARG A 61 13.72 -4.45 -12.51
C ARG A 61 15.12 -5.02 -12.73
N ALA A 62 15.88 -5.29 -11.67
CA ALA A 62 17.18 -5.95 -11.75
C ALA A 62 17.07 -7.38 -12.32
N SER A 63 15.92 -8.03 -12.15
CA SER A 63 15.63 -9.37 -12.70
C SER A 63 15.09 -9.34 -14.13
N GLY A 64 15.06 -8.17 -14.78
CA GLY A 64 14.56 -8.00 -16.16
C GLY A 64 13.04 -7.87 -16.28
N GLY A 65 12.32 -7.69 -15.17
CA GLY A 65 10.87 -7.51 -15.17
C GLY A 65 10.45 -6.10 -15.61
N ASP A 66 9.42 -6.04 -16.46
CA ASP A 66 8.82 -4.78 -16.91
C ASP A 66 7.82 -4.20 -15.88
N SER A 67 7.39 -2.96 -16.07
CA SER A 67 6.42 -2.25 -15.22
C SER A 67 5.12 -3.04 -14.98
N ALA A 68 4.69 -3.87 -15.94
CA ALA A 68 3.56 -4.79 -15.78
C ALA A 68 3.78 -5.86 -14.68
N THR A 69 5.02 -6.30 -14.50
CA THR A 69 5.40 -7.27 -13.46
C THR A 69 5.36 -6.63 -12.07
N VAL A 70 5.76 -5.36 -11.97
CA VAL A 70 5.72 -4.59 -10.72
C VAL A 70 4.27 -4.37 -10.29
N THR A 71 3.39 -3.94 -11.19
CA THR A 71 1.97 -3.74 -10.88
C THR A 71 1.26 -5.06 -10.57
N GLY A 72 1.60 -6.15 -11.28
CA GLY A 72 1.12 -7.50 -10.97
C GLY A 72 1.54 -7.99 -9.58
N ALA A 73 2.80 -7.78 -9.20
CA ALA A 73 3.28 -8.12 -7.86
C ALA A 73 2.56 -7.32 -6.78
N VAL A 74 2.36 -6.01 -6.99
CA VAL A 74 1.59 -5.15 -6.08
C VAL A 74 0.14 -5.63 -5.94
N LEU A 75 -0.50 -6.09 -7.02
CA LEU A 75 -1.85 -6.65 -6.98
C LEU A 75 -1.91 -7.92 -6.12
N VAL A 76 -0.98 -8.85 -6.31
CA VAL A 76 -0.90 -10.11 -5.54
C VAL A 76 -0.67 -9.82 -4.05
N VAL A 77 0.23 -8.89 -3.73
CA VAL A 77 0.46 -8.46 -2.34
C VAL A 77 -0.80 -7.80 -1.76
N GLY A 78 -1.49 -6.96 -2.54
CA GLY A 78 -2.77 -6.37 -2.13
C GLY A 78 -3.84 -7.42 -1.83
N ALA A 79 -3.96 -8.45 -2.66
CA ALA A 79 -4.88 -9.56 -2.44
C ALA A 79 -4.50 -10.37 -1.18
N ALA A 80 -3.21 -10.65 -0.97
CA ALA A 80 -2.74 -11.33 0.24
C ALA A 80 -3.06 -10.50 1.51
N LEU A 81 -2.80 -9.19 1.50
CA LEU A 81 -3.14 -8.30 2.61
C LEU A 81 -4.64 -8.23 2.85
N PHE A 82 -5.46 -8.26 1.80
CA PHE A 82 -6.91 -8.33 1.94
C PHE A 82 -7.37 -9.62 2.64
N LEU A 83 -6.81 -10.78 2.27
CA LEU A 83 -7.10 -12.05 2.93
C LEU A 83 -6.67 -12.05 4.40
N VAL A 84 -5.49 -11.49 4.71
CA VAL A 84 -5.03 -11.31 6.09
C VAL A 84 -5.98 -10.40 6.85
N GLY A 85 -6.41 -9.29 6.25
CA GLY A 85 -7.40 -8.38 6.84
C GLY A 85 -8.72 -9.09 7.18
N LEU A 86 -9.20 -9.94 6.29
CA LEU A 86 -10.41 -10.74 6.51
C LEU A 86 -10.23 -11.78 7.63
N ALA A 87 -9.05 -12.42 7.69
CA ALA A 87 -8.71 -13.33 8.78
C ALA A 87 -8.65 -12.59 10.12
N VAL A 88 -8.01 -11.43 10.19
CA VAL A 88 -7.94 -10.60 11.41
C VAL A 88 -9.33 -10.14 11.84
N GLN A 89 -10.22 -9.81 10.88
CA GLN A 89 -11.61 -9.47 11.19
C GLN A 89 -12.37 -10.63 11.85
N ARG A 90 -12.04 -11.88 11.48
CA ARG A 90 -12.66 -13.10 12.04
C ARG A 90 -12.06 -13.51 13.39
N PHE A 91 -10.73 -13.42 13.55
CA PHE A 91 -10.00 -13.96 14.70
C PHE A 91 -9.54 -12.90 15.73
N GLY A 92 -9.70 -11.61 15.42
CA GLY A 92 -9.33 -10.48 16.28
C GLY A 92 -7.84 -10.09 16.21
N ALA A 93 -7.53 -8.90 16.74
CA ALA A 93 -6.19 -8.29 16.68
C ALA A 93 -5.09 -9.05 17.46
N ARG A 94 -5.46 -10.07 18.23
CA ARG A 94 -4.53 -10.86 19.05
C ARG A 94 -3.49 -11.62 18.20
N ILE A 95 -3.86 -12.00 16.97
CA ILE A 95 -2.95 -12.64 16.02
C ILE A 95 -1.82 -11.69 15.59
N ILE A 96 -2.13 -10.41 15.37
CA ILE A 96 -1.13 -9.41 14.96
C ILE A 96 -0.14 -9.16 16.11
N HIS A 97 -0.65 -9.01 17.34
CA HIS A 97 0.21 -8.81 18.51
C HIS A 97 1.13 -10.01 18.81
N ALA A 98 0.72 -11.23 18.44
CA ALA A 98 1.56 -12.41 18.56
C ALA A 98 2.63 -12.51 17.46
N ALA A 99 2.29 -12.11 16.24
CA ALA A 99 3.20 -12.16 15.09
C ALA A 99 4.19 -10.99 15.06
N MET A 100 3.79 -9.81 15.54
CA MET A 100 4.61 -8.59 15.61
C MET A 100 4.65 -8.09 17.07
N PRO A 101 5.42 -8.76 17.95
CA PRO A 101 5.63 -8.25 19.29
C PRO A 101 6.37 -6.90 19.23
N PRO A 102 6.10 -5.95 20.14
CA PRO A 102 6.58 -4.56 20.07
C PRO A 102 8.11 -4.39 20.18
N VAL A 103 8.85 -5.49 20.28
CA VAL A 103 10.33 -5.53 20.26
C VAL A 103 10.89 -5.50 18.83
N VAL A 104 10.05 -5.75 17.81
CA VAL A 104 10.40 -5.73 16.37
C VAL A 104 9.84 -4.49 15.70
#